data_AF-A0AAD1RA08-F1
#
_entry.id   AF-A0AAD1RA08-F1
#
_cell.length_a   1.000
_cell.length_b   1.000
_cell.length_c   1.000
_cell.angle_alpha   90.00
_cell.angle_beta   90.00
_cell.angle_gamma   90.00
#
_symmetry.space_group_name_H-M   'P 1'
#
loop_
_entity.id
_entity.type
_entity.pdbx_description
1 polymer ?
#
loop_
_entity_poly.entity_id
_entity_poly.type
_entity_poly.pdbx_seq_one_letter_code
_entity_poly.pdbx_strand_id
1 'polypeptide(L)'
;MFAVIQPFSLVVATEKDIRNYTPKLTEIFDEFSNEDIFRETERLQRHLEAAKISVEEAKKWTALQFLEFIVKWDYCESLPNLSLCLRFFLTLCVSIASCERSFSKLKLIKNVFRSTMSQTRLTNLAILSIEHEYARKIGFDDVINKFAEMKARRQRM
;
A
#
# COMPACT_ATOMS: atom_id res chain seq x y z
N MET A 1 10.74 2.44 10.62
CA MET A 1 9.74 3.51 10.44
C MET A 1 8.33 3.02 10.80
N PHE A 2 7.92 1.82 10.38
CA PHE A 2 6.56 1.29 10.65
C PHE A 2 6.44 0.30 11.81
N ALA A 3 7.45 0.20 12.67
CA ALA A 3 7.46 -0.80 13.75
C ALA A 3 6.22 -0.71 14.65
N VAL A 4 5.64 0.48 14.81
CA VAL A 4 4.47 0.74 15.66
C VAL A 4 3.16 0.16 15.11
N ILE A 5 3.04 0.11 13.78
CA ILE A 5 1.83 -0.38 13.09
C ILE A 5 1.98 -1.87 12.74
N GLN A 6 3.12 -2.48 13.10
CA GLN A 6 3.24 -3.91 13.02
C GLN A 6 2.33 -4.57 14.06
N PRO A 7 1.58 -5.62 13.67
CA PRO A 7 0.71 -6.39 14.55
C PRO A 7 1.33 -6.80 15.88
N PHE A 8 2.62 -7.16 15.85
CA PHE A 8 3.40 -7.51 17.01
C PHE A 8 3.47 -6.37 18.05
N SER A 9 3.65 -5.14 17.59
CA SER A 9 3.77 -3.97 18.47
C SER A 9 2.41 -3.53 19.02
N LEU A 10 1.32 -3.68 18.26
CA LEU A 10 -0.02 -3.31 18.74
C LEU A 10 -0.56 -4.25 19.83
N VAL A 11 -0.12 -5.51 19.84
CA VAL A 11 -0.58 -6.54 20.78
C VAL A 11 0.33 -6.68 22.00
N VAL A 12 1.62 -6.40 21.86
CA VAL A 12 2.65 -6.66 22.88
C VAL A 12 3.19 -5.39 23.53
N ALA A 13 2.99 -4.20 22.95
CA ALA A 13 3.67 -3.03 23.45
C ALA A 13 3.22 -2.71 24.88
N THR A 14 4.18 -2.88 25.80
CA THR A 14 4.13 -2.38 27.17
C THR A 14 4.03 -0.85 27.13
N GLU A 15 3.48 -0.23 28.18
CA GLU A 15 3.34 1.25 28.32
C GLU A 15 4.61 2.04 27.91
N LYS A 16 5.79 1.47 28.15
CA LYS A 16 7.10 2.09 27.86
C LYS A 16 7.49 2.04 26.38
N ASP A 17 7.02 1.04 25.65
CA ASP A 17 7.34 0.84 24.23
C ASP A 17 6.49 1.78 23.38
N ILE A 18 5.17 1.84 23.65
CA ILE A 18 4.23 2.74 22.94
C ILE A 18 4.72 4.18 23.04
N ARG A 19 5.18 4.62 24.21
CA ARG A 19 5.64 6.00 24.49
C ARG A 19 6.93 6.41 23.75
N ASN A 20 7.75 5.44 23.34
CA ASN A 20 8.96 5.69 22.55
C ASN A 20 8.71 5.70 21.04
N TYR A 21 7.58 5.11 20.61
CA TYR A 21 7.20 4.93 19.22
C TYR A 21 6.24 6.01 18.71
N THR A 22 5.37 6.49 19.58
CA THR A 22 4.39 7.57 19.34
C THR A 22 4.96 8.88 18.79
N PRO A 23 6.09 9.46 19.28
CA PRO A 23 6.56 10.75 18.76
C PRO A 23 6.87 10.72 17.25
N LYS A 24 7.36 9.58 16.74
CA LYS A 24 7.68 9.39 15.31
C LYS A 24 6.44 9.28 14.43
N LEU A 25 5.28 8.94 14.97
CA LEU A 25 4.01 8.91 14.22
C LEU A 25 3.37 10.29 14.19
N THR A 26 3.35 11.01 15.30
CA THR A 26 2.90 12.42 15.35
C THR A 26 3.69 13.33 14.43
N GLU A 27 5.00 13.12 14.28
CA GLU A 27 5.81 13.89 13.32
C GLU A 27 5.46 13.61 11.84
N ILE A 28 4.95 12.42 11.53
CA ILE A 28 4.64 12.00 10.14
C ILE A 28 3.18 12.30 9.78
N PHE A 29 2.28 12.17 10.77
CA PHE A 29 0.85 12.37 10.63
C PHE A 29 0.40 13.25 11.80
N ASP A 30 0.39 14.57 11.55
CA ASP A 30 -0.02 15.63 12.48
C ASP A 30 -1.49 15.51 12.97
N GLU A 31 -2.22 14.51 12.47
CA GLU A 31 -3.62 14.21 12.77
C GLU A 31 -3.82 13.33 14.02
N PHE A 32 -2.79 12.67 14.54
CA PHE A 32 -2.97 11.72 15.65
C PHE A 32 -2.44 12.25 16.98
N SER A 33 -3.29 12.30 18.00
CA SER A 33 -2.83 12.51 19.38
C SER A 33 -2.25 11.22 19.95
N ASN A 34 -1.04 11.30 20.52
CA ASN A 34 -0.37 10.16 21.15
C ASN A 34 -1.15 9.55 22.31
N GLU A 35 -1.93 10.38 23.02
CA GLU A 35 -2.79 9.95 24.13
C GLU A 35 -4.02 9.17 23.64
N ASP A 36 -4.56 9.53 22.48
CA ASP A 36 -5.74 8.87 21.92
C ASP A 36 -5.39 7.49 21.36
N ILE A 37 -4.23 7.38 20.69
CA ILE A 37 -3.70 6.07 20.26
C ILE A 37 -3.49 5.16 21.47
N PHE A 38 -2.92 5.67 22.57
CA PHE A 38 -2.70 4.88 23.77
C PHE A 38 -4.02 4.35 24.37
N ARG A 39 -5.02 5.22 24.53
CA ARG A 39 -6.35 4.82 25.03
C ARG A 39 -7.03 3.79 24.12
N GLU A 40 -6.88 3.93 22.80
CA GLU A 40 -7.42 2.98 21.84
C GLU A 40 -6.69 1.63 21.88
N THR A 41 -5.38 1.61 22.12
CA THR A 41 -4.65 0.33 22.27
C THR A 41 -5.13 -0.46 23.49
N GLU A 42 -5.44 0.20 24.60
CA GLU A 42 -6.02 -0.45 25.78
C GLU A 42 -7.43 -0.98 25.49
N ARG A 43 -8.25 -0.20 24.77
CA ARG A 43 -9.59 -0.66 24.32
C ARG A 43 -9.49 -1.87 23.41
N LEU A 44 -8.52 -1.91 22.49
CA LEU A 44 -8.30 -3.06 21.62
C LEU A 44 -7.95 -4.32 22.42
N GLN A 45 -7.11 -4.22 23.45
CA GLN A 45 -6.81 -5.35 24.34
C GLN A 45 -8.07 -5.89 25.02
N ARG A 46 -8.92 -5.00 25.56
CA ARG A 46 -10.21 -5.39 26.16
C ARG A 46 -11.15 -6.04 25.14
N HIS A 47 -11.18 -5.55 23.89
CA HIS A 47 -11.97 -6.16 22.82
C HIS A 47 -11.45 -7.55 22.42
N LEU A 48 -10.14 -7.78 22.45
CA LEU A 48 -9.54 -9.10 22.23
C LEU A 48 -9.89 -10.08 23.36
N GLU A 49 -9.82 -9.63 24.61
CA GLU A 49 -10.24 -10.42 25.78
C GLU A 49 -11.73 -10.79 25.70
N ALA A 50 -12.60 -9.83 25.35
CA ALA A 50 -14.03 -10.05 25.18
C ALA A 50 -14.35 -11.06 24.07
N ALA A 51 -13.57 -11.06 22.99
CA ALA A 51 -13.67 -12.00 21.89
C ALA A 51 -13.04 -13.38 22.19
N LYS A 52 -12.49 -13.60 23.40
CA LYS A 52 -11.78 -14.81 23.84
C LYS A 52 -10.58 -15.19 22.95
N ILE A 53 -9.92 -14.20 22.36
CA ILE A 53 -8.72 -14.43 21.55
C ILE A 53 -7.51 -14.30 22.47
N SER A 54 -6.63 -15.31 22.47
CA SER A 54 -5.38 -15.22 23.23
C SER A 54 -4.48 -14.14 22.65
N VAL A 55 -3.83 -13.36 23.53
CA VAL A 55 -2.80 -12.38 23.16
C VAL A 55 -1.70 -13.03 22.32
N GLU A 56 -1.43 -14.33 22.52
CA GLU A 56 -0.43 -15.10 21.78
C GLU A 56 -0.87 -15.44 20.35
N GLU A 57 -2.17 -15.56 20.10
CA GLU A 57 -2.74 -15.75 18.77
C GLU A 57 -2.77 -14.43 18.02
N ALA A 58 -3.18 -13.36 18.70
CA ALA A 58 -3.21 -12.00 18.16
C ALA A 58 -1.80 -11.53 17.73
N LYS A 59 -0.73 -11.96 18.41
CA LYS A 59 0.66 -11.68 18.01
C LYS A 59 1.04 -12.19 16.62
N LYS A 60 0.39 -13.25 16.15
CA LYS A 60 0.68 -13.88 14.85
C LYS A 60 -0.09 -13.22 13.71
N TRP A 61 -1.03 -12.33 14.02
CA TRP A 61 -1.90 -11.76 13.01
C TRP A 61 -1.16 -10.76 12.11
N THR A 62 -1.67 -10.58 10.91
CA THR A 62 -1.25 -9.53 9.97
C THR A 62 -2.04 -8.24 10.22
N ALA A 63 -1.53 -7.10 9.74
CA ALA A 63 -2.24 -5.83 9.87
C ALA A 63 -3.63 -5.87 9.19
N LEU A 64 -3.77 -6.67 8.14
CA LEU A 64 -5.02 -6.94 7.45
C LEU A 64 -6.00 -7.70 8.34
N GLN A 65 -5.55 -8.76 9.03
CA GLN A 65 -6.39 -9.52 9.95
C GLN A 65 -6.89 -8.67 11.14
N PHE A 66 -6.05 -7.74 11.63
CA PHE A 66 -6.49 -6.76 12.62
C PHE A 66 -7.60 -5.85 12.11
N LEU A 67 -7.44 -5.34 10.88
CA LEU A 67 -8.46 -4.50 10.27
C LEU A 67 -9.76 -5.29 10.02
N GLU A 68 -9.67 -6.53 9.54
CA GLU A 68 -10.83 -7.42 9.38
C GLU A 68 -11.54 -7.68 10.70
N PHE A 69 -10.82 -7.88 11.80
CA PHE A 69 -11.40 -8.03 13.12
C PHE A 69 -12.17 -6.76 13.53
N ILE A 70 -11.54 -5.59 13.43
CA ILE A 70 -12.19 -4.31 13.80
C ILE A 70 -13.47 -4.09 12.99
N VAL A 71 -13.45 -4.38 11.69
CA VAL A 71 -14.62 -4.24 10.80
C VAL A 71 -15.69 -5.28 11.12
N LYS A 72 -15.30 -6.54 11.37
CA LYS A 72 -16.24 -7.64 11.64
C LYS A 72 -17.04 -7.43 12.93
N TRP A 73 -16.43 -6.82 13.94
CA TRP A 73 -17.04 -6.60 15.25
C TRP A 73 -17.55 -5.16 15.45
N ASP A 74 -17.53 -4.34 14.39
CA ASP A 74 -17.99 -2.95 14.37
C ASP A 74 -17.29 -2.04 15.40
N TYR A 75 -15.99 -2.24 15.59
CA TYR A 75 -15.15 -1.44 16.50
C TYR A 75 -14.56 -0.19 15.82
N CYS A 76 -15.04 0.18 14.63
CA CYS A 76 -14.55 1.37 13.92
C CYS A 76 -14.78 2.66 14.72
N GLU A 77 -15.93 2.78 15.38
CA GLU A 77 -16.26 3.94 16.22
C GLU A 77 -15.53 3.94 17.57
N SER A 78 -15.18 2.76 18.10
CA SER A 78 -14.47 2.65 19.38
C SER A 78 -12.95 2.84 19.25
N LEU A 79 -12.42 2.58 18.04
CA LEU A 79 -11.00 2.61 17.66
C LEU A 79 -10.74 3.42 16.36
N PRO A 80 -11.18 4.69 16.28
CA PRO A 80 -11.11 5.45 15.05
C PRO A 80 -9.66 5.70 14.59
N ASN A 81 -8.76 6.10 15.49
CA ASN A 81 -7.38 6.42 15.15
C ASN A 81 -6.59 5.17 14.77
N LEU A 82 -6.82 4.06 15.47
CA LEU A 82 -6.14 2.81 15.19
C LEU A 82 -6.61 2.18 13.88
N SER A 83 -7.91 2.24 13.58
CA SER A 83 -8.45 1.80 12.29
C SER A 83 -7.85 2.60 11.13
N LEU A 84 -7.69 3.92 11.32
CA LEU A 84 -7.11 4.82 10.34
C LEU A 84 -5.60 4.54 10.14
N CYS A 85 -4.86 4.36 11.23
CA CYS A 85 -3.45 3.97 11.20
C CYS A 85 -3.23 2.66 10.42
N LEU A 86 -4.04 1.63 10.69
CA LEU A 86 -3.95 0.34 10.00
C LEU A 86 -4.27 0.48 8.51
N ARG A 87 -5.28 1.28 8.15
CA ARG A 87 -5.61 1.58 6.75
C ARG A 87 -4.45 2.29 6.04
N PHE A 88 -3.88 3.33 6.65
CA PHE A 88 -2.72 4.04 6.08
C PHE A 88 -1.51 3.13 5.90
N PHE A 89 -1.24 2.27 6.87
CA PHE A 89 -0.15 1.33 6.75
C PHE A 89 -0.34 0.37 5.57
N LEU A 90 -1.55 -0.20 5.42
CA LEU A 90 -1.85 -1.10 4.31
C LEU A 90 -1.77 -0.39 2.95
N THR A 91 -2.34 0.81 2.82
CA THR A 91 -2.28 1.57 1.56
C THR A 91 -0.86 1.97 1.21
N LEU A 92 -0.04 2.33 2.20
CA LEU A 92 1.36 2.63 2.00
C LEU A 92 2.15 1.38 1.56
N CYS A 93 1.95 0.23 2.21
CA CYS A 93 2.59 -1.03 1.81
C CYS A 93 2.26 -1.40 0.36
N VAL A 94 0.99 -1.27 -0.04
CA VAL A 94 0.56 -1.51 -1.43
C VAL A 94 1.22 -0.52 -2.39
N SER A 95 1.30 0.75 -2.02
CA SER A 95 1.93 1.79 -2.84
C SER A 95 3.43 1.52 -3.04
N ILE A 96 4.15 1.18 -1.97
CA ILE A 96 5.57 0.83 -2.02
C ILE A 96 5.78 -0.39 -2.93
N ALA A 97 5.01 -1.46 -2.75
CA ALA A 97 5.10 -2.65 -3.58
C ALA A 97 4.82 -2.36 -5.07
N SER A 98 3.86 -1.47 -5.36
CA SER A 98 3.57 -1.01 -6.72
C SER A 98 4.73 -0.19 -7.32
N CYS A 99 5.34 0.70 -6.53
CA CYS A 99 6.53 1.45 -6.93
C CYS A 99 7.69 0.50 -7.23
N GLU A 100 7.99 -0.46 -6.35
CA GLU A 100 9.06 -1.44 -6.55
C GLU A 100 8.84 -2.28 -7.82
N ARG A 101 7.61 -2.75 -8.05
CA ARG A 101 7.22 -3.45 -9.28
C ARG A 101 7.47 -2.57 -10.51
N SER A 102 7.07 -1.30 -10.47
CA SER A 102 7.23 -0.35 -11.56
C SER A 102 8.69 -0.04 -11.85
N PHE A 103 9.51 0.19 -10.82
CA PHE A 103 10.95 0.41 -10.96
C PHE A 103 11.69 -0.83 -11.46
N SER A 104 11.28 -2.02 -11.03
CA SER A 104 11.82 -3.28 -11.54
C SER A 104 11.58 -3.44 -13.05
N LYS A 105 10.36 -3.16 -13.53
CA LYS A 105 10.05 -3.13 -14.97
C LYS A 105 10.85 -2.04 -15.69
N LEU A 106 10.94 -0.84 -15.12
CA LEU A 106 11.69 0.26 -15.70
C LEU A 106 13.18 -0.08 -15.87
N LYS A 107 13.78 -0.78 -14.91
CA LYS A 107 15.16 -1.27 -14.97
C LYS A 107 15.38 -2.26 -16.12
N LEU A 108 14.40 -3.10 -16.43
CA LEU A 108 14.48 -4.02 -17.58
C LEU A 108 14.36 -3.28 -18.92
N ILE A 109 13.53 -2.25 -18.99
CA ILE A 109 13.31 -1.44 -20.22
C ILE A 109 14.50 -0.52 -20.49
N LYS A 110 14.98 0.18 -19.46
CA LYS A 110 16.13 1.08 -19.49
C LYS A 110 17.37 0.33 -19.04
N ASN A 111 17.97 -0.40 -19.98
CA ASN A 111 19.27 -1.04 -19.79
C ASN A 111 20.42 -0.17 -20.34
N VAL A 112 21.66 -0.54 -20.02
CA VAL A 112 22.87 0.24 -20.37
C VAL A 112 22.97 0.51 -21.88
N PHE A 113 22.59 -0.46 -22.71
CA PHE A 113 22.62 -0.35 -24.18
C PHE A 113 21.50 0.51 -24.76
N ARG A 114 20.43 0.79 -24.00
CA ARG A 114 19.25 1.57 -24.43
C ARG A 114 19.17 2.93 -23.70
N SER A 115 20.31 3.42 -23.22
CA SER A 115 20.41 4.65 -22.42
C SER A 115 20.07 5.93 -23.20
N THR A 116 20.14 5.92 -24.53
CA THR A 116 19.87 7.07 -25.42
C THR A 116 18.40 7.20 -25.86
N MET A 117 17.48 6.43 -25.27
CA MET A 117 16.08 6.45 -25.66
C MET A 117 15.35 7.74 -25.20
N SER A 118 14.45 8.28 -26.02
CA SER A 118 13.64 9.44 -25.64
C SER A 118 12.71 9.15 -24.46
N GLN A 119 12.48 10.15 -23.62
CA GLN A 119 11.62 10.01 -22.43
C GLN A 119 10.19 9.58 -22.79
N THR A 120 9.63 10.11 -23.89
CA THR A 120 8.30 9.73 -24.39
C THR A 120 8.22 8.24 -24.70
N ARG A 121 9.24 7.69 -25.38
CA ARG A 121 9.28 6.26 -25.69
C ARG A 121 9.43 5.43 -24.42
N LEU A 122 10.20 5.92 -23.44
CA LEU A 122 10.43 5.21 -22.17
C LEU A 122 9.15 5.10 -21.35
N THR A 123 8.45 6.22 -21.18
CA THR A 123 7.18 6.25 -20.46
C THR A 123 6.15 5.35 -21.14
N ASN A 124 6.03 5.39 -22.48
CA ASN A 124 5.09 4.54 -23.20
C ASN A 124 5.40 3.03 -23.04
N LEU A 125 6.67 2.63 -23.12
CA LEU A 125 7.07 1.24 -22.89
C LEU A 125 6.87 0.80 -21.44
N ALA A 126 7.12 1.71 -20.48
CA ALA A 126 6.90 1.43 -19.06
C ALA A 126 5.42 1.16 -18.77
N ILE A 127 4.52 2.00 -19.29
CA ILE A 127 3.06 1.80 -19.15
C ILE A 127 2.64 0.45 -19.72
N LEU A 128 3.05 0.12 -20.94
CA LEU A 128 2.74 -1.17 -21.58
C LEU A 128 3.29 -2.37 -20.79
N SER A 129 4.43 -2.21 -20.12
CA SER A 129 5.07 -3.30 -19.37
C SER A 129 4.52 -3.48 -17.97
N ILE A 130 4.04 -2.41 -17.35
CA ILE A 130 3.34 -2.44 -16.05
C ILE A 130 1.94 -3.03 -16.27
N GLU A 131 1.19 -2.48 -17.23
CA GLU A 131 -0.17 -2.88 -17.60
C GLU A 131 -0.20 -4.02 -18.63
N HIS A 132 0.75 -4.95 -18.53
CA HIS A 132 0.94 -6.02 -19.51
C HIS A 132 -0.29 -6.93 -19.67
N GLU A 133 -1.08 -7.13 -18.60
CA GLU A 133 -2.32 -7.90 -18.65
C GLU A 133 -3.38 -7.23 -19.52
N TYR A 134 -3.47 -5.91 -19.46
CA TYR A 134 -4.36 -5.13 -20.32
C TYR A 134 -3.81 -5.06 -21.74
N ALA A 135 -2.51 -4.82 -21.90
CA ALA A 135 -1.85 -4.79 -23.20
C ALA A 135 -2.02 -6.11 -23.99
N ARG A 136 -2.04 -7.26 -23.30
CA ARG A 136 -2.25 -8.58 -23.92
C ARG A 136 -3.67 -8.78 -24.46
N LYS A 137 -4.67 -8.05 -23.93
CA LYS A 137 -6.05 -8.08 -24.40
C LYS A 137 -6.26 -7.26 -25.68
N ILE A 138 -5.32 -6.37 -26.01
CA ILE A 138 -5.39 -5.54 -27.22
C ILE A 138 -5.01 -6.42 -28.42
N GLY A 139 -5.90 -6.49 -29.41
CA GLY A 139 -5.66 -7.18 -30.67
C GLY A 139 -4.58 -6.48 -31.49
N PHE A 140 -3.56 -7.22 -31.93
CA PHE A 140 -2.50 -6.66 -32.79
C PHE A 140 -3.06 -6.15 -34.12
N ASP A 141 -4.05 -6.83 -34.69
CA ASP A 141 -4.66 -6.45 -35.96
C ASP A 141 -5.32 -5.06 -35.89
N ASP A 142 -6.01 -4.76 -34.78
CA ASP A 142 -6.62 -3.45 -34.56
C ASP A 142 -5.58 -2.33 -34.46
N VAL A 143 -4.45 -2.62 -33.80
CA VAL A 143 -3.33 -1.67 -33.66
C VAL A 143 -2.68 -1.41 -35.02
N ILE A 144 -2.48 -2.46 -35.83
CA ILE A 144 -1.91 -2.37 -37.18
C ILE A 144 -2.83 -1.55 -38.08
N ASN A 145 -4.13 -1.85 -38.09
CA ASN A 145 -5.12 -1.12 -38.90
C ASN A 145 -5.17 0.36 -38.51
N LYS A 146 -5.22 0.66 -37.21
CA LYS A 146 -5.25 2.04 -36.70
C LYS A 146 -3.95 2.80 -37.00
N PHE A 147 -2.80 2.12 -36.93
CA PHE A 147 -1.52 2.71 -37.33
C PHE A 147 -1.48 3.01 -38.84
N ALA A 148 -1.98 2.09 -39.66
CA ALA A 148 -2.05 2.25 -41.11
C ALA A 148 -2.96 3.44 -41.50
N GLU A 149 -4.13 3.58 -40.88
CA GLU A 149 -5.04 4.71 -41.10
C GLU A 149 -4.40 6.07 -40.77
N MET A 150 -3.64 6.15 -39.67
CA MET A 150 -2.93 7.39 -39.29
C MET A 150 -1.83 7.74 -40.31
N LYS A 151 -1.13 6.73 -40.85
CA LYS A 151 -0.08 6.91 -41.88
C LYS A 151 -0.67 7.26 -43.25
N ALA A 152 -1.79 6.65 -43.64
CA ALA A 152 -2.47 6.91 -44.91
C ALA A 152 -2.97 8.36 -45.03
N ARG A 153 -3.40 8.98 -43.93
CA ARG A 153 -3.78 10.41 -43.92
C ARG A 153 -2.60 11.34 -44.21
N ARG A 154 -1.37 10.97 -43.85
CA ARG A 154 -0.16 11.77 -44.16
C ARG A 154 0.28 11.69 -45.62
N GLN A 155 -0.19 10.73 -46.41
CA GLN A 155 0.12 10.66 -47.84
C GLN A 155 -0.87 11.45 -48.72
N ARG A 156 -2.02 11.88 -48.18
CA ARG A 156 -3.05 12.63 -48.91
C ARG A 156 -3.04 14.15 -48.65
N MET A 157 -2.07 14.64 -47.87
CA MET A 157 -1.70 16.06 -47.76
C MET A 157 -0.40 16.28 -48.51
#